data_AF-A0A961DR51-F1
#
_entry.id   AF-A0A961DR51-F1
#
_cell.length_a   1.000
_cell.length_b   1.000
_cell.length_c   1.000
_cell.angle_alpha   90.00
_cell.angle_beta   90.00
_cell.angle_gamma   90.00
#
_symmetry.space_group_name_H-M   'P 1'
#
loop_
_entity.id
_entity.type
_entity.pdbx_description
1 polymer ?
#
loop_
_entity_poly.entity_id
_entity_poly.type
_entity_poly.pdbx_seq_one_letter_code
_entity_poly.pdbx_strand_id
1 'polypeptide(L)'
;MDAADRLMSFIDASPSPYHAASLGAEMLTAAGFEPASDSAPLAERGHLRRGGLLLAWARPAVSNTASPGSVRVIGAHTDSPNLRIKPVAELGGFGMRRLAAEPYGGALLNSWLDRDLGVSGRVALRSSTDSGVDEQVVEVLVRVDDPV
;
A
#
# COMPACT_ATOMS: atom_id res chain seq x y z
N MET A 1 -20.71 2.61 13.01
CA MET A 1 -19.25 2.84 13.10
C MET A 1 -19.02 4.29 12.74
N ASP A 2 -18.43 5.07 13.63
CA ASP A 2 -18.23 6.50 13.39
C ASP A 2 -17.00 6.75 12.48
N ALA A 3 -16.57 8.01 12.34
CA ALA A 3 -15.41 8.35 11.52
C ALA A 3 -14.08 7.88 12.13
N ALA A 4 -13.96 7.91 13.46
CA ALA A 4 -12.74 7.53 14.17
C ALA A 4 -12.53 6.02 14.10
N ASP A 5 -13.58 5.23 14.33
CA ASP A 5 -13.53 3.77 14.23
C ASP A 5 -13.10 3.29 12.83
N ARG A 6 -13.62 3.94 11.78
CA ARG A 6 -13.24 3.64 10.39
C ARG A 6 -11.79 3.98 10.10
N LEU A 7 -11.29 5.08 10.66
CA LEU A 7 -9.88 5.45 10.54
C LEU A 7 -8.97 4.44 11.25
N MET A 8 -9.31 4.06 12.48
CA MET A 8 -8.55 3.04 13.23
C MET A 8 -8.51 1.72 12.47
N SER A 9 -9.67 1.26 11.98
CA SER A 9 -9.75 0.04 11.16
C SER A 9 -8.91 0.12 9.88
N PHE A 10 -8.89 1.29 9.23
CA PHE A 10 -8.06 1.52 8.03
C PHE A 10 -6.56 1.45 8.37
N ILE A 11 -6.13 2.08 9.46
CA ILE A 11 -4.74 2.07 9.93
C ILE A 11 -4.31 0.65 10.28
N ASP A 12 -5.11 -0.07 11.07
CA ASP A 12 -4.84 -1.45 11.47
C ASP A 12 -4.75 -2.37 10.26
N ALA A 13 -5.57 -2.15 9.23
CA ALA A 13 -5.55 -2.91 7.98
C ALA A 13 -4.38 -2.55 7.04
N SER A 14 -3.69 -1.43 7.28
CA SER A 14 -2.74 -0.83 6.31
C SER A 14 -1.31 -0.67 6.86
N PRO A 15 -0.63 -1.76 7.27
CA PRO A 15 0.69 -1.68 7.93
C PRO A 15 1.84 -1.25 6.99
N SER A 16 1.59 -1.09 5.69
CA SER A 16 2.56 -0.59 4.72
C SER A 16 1.87 0.23 3.63
N PRO A 17 2.60 1.09 2.89
CA PRO A 17 2.00 1.89 1.81
C PRO A 17 1.32 1.03 0.73
N TYR A 18 1.78 -0.21 0.55
CA TYR A 18 1.17 -1.15 -0.39
C TYR A 18 -0.21 -1.63 0.08
N HIS A 19 -0.37 -1.89 1.38
CA HIS A 19 -1.66 -2.25 1.97
C HIS A 19 -2.61 -1.06 1.97
N ALA A 20 -2.12 0.13 2.34
CA ALA A 20 -2.92 1.37 2.29
C ALA A 20 -3.48 1.63 0.88
N ALA A 21 -2.64 1.50 -0.16
CA ALA A 21 -3.06 1.66 -1.54
C ALA A 21 -4.00 0.55 -2.02
N SER A 22 -3.80 -0.70 -1.58
CA SER A 22 -4.70 -1.82 -1.90
C SER A 22 -6.08 -1.61 -1.30
N LEU A 23 -6.14 -1.36 0.01
CA LEU A 23 -7.39 -1.15 0.73
C LEU A 23 -8.13 0.10 0.22
N GLY A 24 -7.40 1.18 -0.05
CA GLY A 24 -7.99 2.39 -0.65
C GLY A 24 -8.62 2.11 -2.03
N ALA A 25 -7.96 1.30 -2.87
CA ALA A 25 -8.51 0.88 -4.16
C ALA A 25 -9.77 0.01 -4.00
N GLU A 26 -9.77 -0.92 -3.05
CA GLU A 26 -10.94 -1.76 -2.71
C GLU A 26 -12.12 -0.90 -2.23
N MET A 27 -11.86 0.06 -1.35
CA MET A 27 -12.88 1.00 -0.88
C MET A 27 -13.45 1.87 -2.02
N LEU A 28 -12.60 2.31 -2.95
CA LEU A 28 -13.04 3.05 -4.13
C LEU A 28 -13.90 2.19 -5.06
N THR A 29 -13.51 0.94 -5.32
CA THR A 29 -14.33 0.00 -6.08
C THR A 29 -15.66 -0.26 -5.41
N ALA A 30 -15.69 -0.47 -4.08
CA ALA A 30 -16.93 -0.61 -3.32
C ALA A 30 -17.83 0.64 -3.39
N ALA A 31 -17.23 1.83 -3.58
CA ALA A 31 -17.93 3.10 -3.78
C ALA A 31 -18.31 3.40 -5.24
N GLY A 32 -18.11 2.44 -6.15
CA GLY A 32 -18.48 2.53 -7.56
C GLY A 32 -17.47 3.26 -8.46
N PHE A 33 -16.21 3.36 -8.05
CA PHE A 33 -15.13 3.80 -8.96
C PHE A 33 -14.58 2.61 -9.74
N GLU A 34 -14.32 2.82 -11.03
CA GLU A 34 -13.80 1.78 -11.92
C GLU A 34 -12.27 1.70 -11.90
N PRO A 35 -11.67 0.50 -11.78
CA PRO A 35 -10.23 0.34 -11.92
C PRO A 35 -9.81 0.65 -13.36
N ALA A 36 -8.84 1.53 -13.53
CA ALA A 36 -8.29 1.86 -14.83
C ALA A 36 -7.05 1.05 -15.18
N SER A 37 -6.82 0.92 -16.49
CA SER A 37 -5.60 0.38 -17.08
C SER A 37 -5.00 1.38 -18.06
N ASP A 38 -3.69 1.32 -18.25
CA ASP A 38 -2.94 2.21 -19.16
C ASP A 38 -3.44 2.16 -20.63
N SER A 39 -4.13 1.09 -21.02
CA SER A 39 -4.61 0.83 -22.38
C SER A 39 -6.10 1.11 -22.62
N ALA A 40 -6.86 1.52 -21.60
CA ALA A 40 -8.32 1.70 -21.70
C ALA A 40 -8.72 3.19 -21.54
N PRO A 41 -9.85 3.62 -22.15
CA PRO A 41 -10.41 4.93 -21.89
C PRO A 41 -10.70 5.14 -20.40
N LEU A 42 -10.47 6.35 -19.89
CA LEU A 42 -10.77 6.69 -18.49
C LEU A 42 -12.28 6.83 -18.27
N ALA A 43 -12.81 6.04 -17.34
CA ALA A 43 -14.18 6.13 -16.84
C ALA A 43 -14.48 7.52 -16.23
N GLU A 44 -15.76 7.84 -16.05
CA GLU A 44 -16.19 9.08 -15.38
C GLU A 44 -15.70 9.13 -13.93
N ARG A 45 -15.77 7.99 -13.23
CA ARG A 45 -15.22 7.79 -11.89
C ARG A 45 -14.28 6.61 -11.94
N GLY A 46 -12.99 6.86 -11.72
CA GLY A 46 -12.01 5.78 -11.78
C GLY A 46 -10.88 5.92 -10.78
N HIS A 47 -10.14 4.84 -10.64
CA HIS A 47 -8.93 4.78 -9.82
C HIS A 47 -7.83 3.96 -10.49
N LEU A 48 -6.59 4.27 -10.12
CA LEU A 48 -5.40 3.57 -10.56
C LEU A 48 -4.51 3.31 -9.35
N ARG A 49 -4.12 2.04 -9.15
CA ARG A 49 -3.15 1.63 -8.13
C ARG A 49 -1.86 1.15 -8.78
N ARG A 50 -0.72 1.61 -8.27
CA ARG A 50 0.60 1.12 -8.68
C ARG A 50 1.54 1.02 -7.49
N GLY A 51 1.80 -0.19 -7.01
CA GLY A 51 2.55 -0.38 -5.76
C GLY A 51 1.85 0.34 -4.60
N GLY A 52 2.54 1.30 -3.97
CA GLY A 52 2.00 2.13 -2.88
C GLY A 52 1.29 3.42 -3.34
N LEU A 53 1.21 3.68 -4.64
CA LEU A 53 0.48 4.81 -5.22
C LEU A 53 -1.00 4.43 -5.42
N LEU A 54 -1.89 5.35 -5.06
CA LEU A 54 -3.30 5.33 -5.40
C LEU A 54 -3.69 6.71 -5.95
N LEU A 55 -4.29 6.72 -7.14
CA LEU A 55 -4.86 7.90 -7.77
C LEU A 55 -6.35 7.64 -8.03
N ALA A 56 -7.21 8.61 -7.75
CA ALA A 56 -8.64 8.52 -7.98
C ALA A 56 -9.18 9.83 -8.56
N TRP A 57 -10.20 9.72 -9.41
CA TRP A 57 -10.87 10.87 -10.02
C TRP A 57 -12.36 10.63 -10.14
N ALA A 58 -13.11 11.74 -10.12
CA ALA A 58 -14.52 11.77 -10.46
C ALA A 58 -14.77 13.00 -11.32
N ARG A 59 -15.26 12.79 -12.55
CA ARG A 59 -15.76 13.86 -13.40
C ARG A 59 -17.14 14.28 -12.88
N PRO A 60 -17.38 15.57 -12.58
CA PRO A 60 -18.71 16.02 -12.24
C PRO A 60 -19.67 15.69 -13.39
N ALA A 61 -20.90 15.27 -13.08
CA ALA A 61 -21.98 15.32 -14.06
C ALA A 61 -22.02 16.74 -14.64
N VAL A 62 -22.18 16.88 -15.96
CA VAL A 62 -22.17 18.17 -16.67
C VAL A 62 -23.11 19.13 -15.95
N SER A 63 -22.55 20.02 -15.14
CA SER A 63 -23.28 21.03 -14.41
C SER A 63 -22.94 22.35 -15.10
N ASN A 64 -23.96 23.01 -15.65
CA ASN A 64 -23.84 24.33 -16.30
C ASN A 64 -23.38 25.45 -15.32
N THR A 65 -23.07 25.14 -14.07
CA THR A 65 -22.74 26.09 -13.00
C THR A 65 -21.27 26.09 -12.58
N ALA A 66 -20.44 25.18 -13.08
CA ALA A 66 -18.99 25.22 -12.85
C ALA A 66 -18.32 26.00 -13.98
N SER A 67 -17.49 27.00 -13.66
CA SER A 67 -16.64 27.64 -14.67
C SER A 67 -15.88 26.56 -15.45
N PRO A 68 -15.88 26.60 -16.80
CA PRO A 68 -15.17 25.61 -17.60
C PRO A 68 -13.71 25.46 -17.13
N GLY A 69 -13.30 24.23 -16.80
CA GLY A 69 -11.89 23.91 -16.55
C GLY A 69 -11.40 23.92 -15.10
N SER A 70 -12.26 24.05 -14.07
CA SER A 70 -11.79 23.92 -12.68
C SER A 70 -11.56 22.46 -12.26
N VAL A 71 -10.39 22.17 -11.65
CA VAL A 71 -10.04 20.86 -11.08
C VAL A 71 -9.75 21.04 -9.60
N ARG A 72 -10.30 20.16 -8.74
CA ARG A 72 -9.96 20.09 -7.32
C ARG A 72 -9.02 18.91 -7.10
N VAL A 73 -7.84 19.18 -6.56
CA VAL A 73 -6.82 18.15 -6.29
C VAL A 73 -6.55 18.12 -4.80
N ILE A 74 -6.59 16.93 -4.22
CA ILE A 74 -6.18 16.66 -2.84
C ILE A 74 -4.98 15.72 -2.92
N GLY A 75 -3.88 16.13 -2.28
CA GLY A 75 -2.67 15.32 -2.16
C GLY A 75 -2.52 14.80 -0.73
N ALA A 76 -2.11 13.54 -0.61
CA ALA A 76 -1.67 12.90 0.62
C ALA A 76 -0.58 11.88 0.26
N HIS A 77 0.04 11.27 1.27
CA HIS A 77 1.03 10.21 1.09
C HIS A 77 0.64 8.96 1.88
N THR A 78 0.97 7.79 1.35
CA THR A 78 0.60 6.47 1.93
C THR A 78 1.70 5.87 2.79
N ASP A 79 2.90 6.43 2.76
CA ASP A 79 4.03 5.99 3.53
C ASP A 79 4.12 6.69 4.89
N SER A 80 4.87 6.08 5.80
CA SER A 80 5.18 6.62 7.12
C SER A 80 6.61 6.20 7.48
N PRO A 81 7.33 6.96 8.32
CA PRO A 81 8.64 6.54 8.78
C PRO A 81 8.60 5.14 9.42
N ASN A 82 9.52 4.26 9.04
CA ASN A 82 9.53 2.84 9.44
C ASN A 82 10.94 2.25 9.43
N LEU A 83 11.05 0.97 9.81
CA LEU A 83 12.26 0.15 9.63
C LEU A 83 12.08 -0.78 8.42
N ARG A 84 12.94 -0.66 7.41
CA ARG A 84 12.95 -1.54 6.22
C ARG A 84 13.97 -2.63 6.35
N ILE A 85 13.58 -3.87 6.08
CA ILE A 85 14.51 -5.00 6.01
C ILE A 85 15.50 -4.76 4.86
N LYS A 86 16.80 -4.88 5.15
CA LYS A 86 17.85 -4.72 4.14
C LYS A 86 17.85 -5.89 3.13
N PRO A 87 18.35 -5.70 1.90
CA PRO A 87 18.45 -6.79 0.92
C PRO A 87 19.27 -7.99 1.42
N VAL A 88 20.34 -7.73 2.19
CA VAL A 88 21.12 -8.74 2.92
C VAL A 88 20.78 -8.60 4.40
N ALA A 89 19.75 -9.31 4.84
CA ALA A 89 19.13 -9.09 6.15
C ALA A 89 19.67 -10.00 7.25
N GLU A 90 20.09 -11.22 6.93
CA GLU A 90 20.40 -12.21 7.96
C GLU A 90 21.67 -11.85 8.72
N LEU A 91 21.52 -11.65 10.03
CA LEU A 91 22.61 -11.42 10.96
C LEU A 91 22.64 -12.53 12.01
N GLY A 92 23.72 -13.30 12.03
CA GLY A 92 24.02 -14.24 13.10
C GLY A 92 24.76 -13.59 14.27
N GLY A 93 24.91 -14.33 15.36
CA GLY A 93 25.76 -13.98 16.50
C GLY A 93 25.00 -13.79 17.81
N PHE A 94 25.73 -13.83 18.93
CA PHE A 94 25.18 -13.65 20.29
C PHE A 94 24.06 -14.64 20.65
N GLY A 95 24.08 -15.85 20.08
CA GLY A 95 23.06 -16.89 20.32
C GLY A 95 21.68 -16.59 19.71
N MET A 96 21.57 -15.59 18.83
CA MET A 96 20.31 -15.14 18.24
C MET A 96 20.42 -14.99 16.71
N ARG A 97 19.29 -15.16 16.01
CA ARG A 97 19.13 -14.70 14.63
C ARG A 97 18.52 -13.31 14.67
N ARG A 98 19.05 -12.40 13.86
CA ARG A 98 18.60 -11.01 13.80
C ARG A 98 18.38 -10.62 12.34
N LEU A 99 17.48 -9.66 12.12
CA LEU A 99 17.25 -9.07 10.80
C LEU A 99 17.84 -7.66 10.78
N ALA A 100 18.74 -7.40 9.82
CA ALA A 100 19.24 -6.06 9.56
C ALA A 100 18.13 -5.22 8.95
N ALA A 101 17.83 -4.09 9.58
CA ALA A 101 16.91 -3.09 9.06
C ALA A 101 17.61 -1.73 8.86
N GLU A 102 17.02 -0.87 8.04
CA GLU A 102 17.42 0.52 7.84
C GLU A 102 16.24 1.46 8.08
N PRO A 103 16.46 2.64 8.69
CA PRO A 103 15.42 3.63 8.81
C PRO A 103 14.96 4.14 7.45
N TYR A 104 13.65 4.16 7.25
CA TYR A 104 13.00 4.89 6.16
C TYR A 104 12.35 6.15 6.72
N GLY A 105 12.64 7.31 6.13
CA GLY A 105 12.14 8.60 6.58
C GLY A 105 12.72 9.04 7.95
N GLY A 106 12.10 10.06 8.55
CA GLY A 106 12.50 10.63 9.85
C GLY A 106 12.01 9.81 11.05
N ALA A 107 12.32 8.50 11.10
CA ALA A 107 11.84 7.62 12.16
C ALA A 107 12.42 8.02 13.53
N LEU A 108 11.55 8.16 14.53
CA LEU A 108 11.94 8.37 15.92
C LEU A 108 12.45 7.05 16.52
N LEU A 109 13.71 6.69 16.25
CA LEU A 109 14.26 5.35 16.51
C LEU A 109 14.07 4.85 17.95
N ASN A 110 14.15 5.74 18.94
CA ASN A 110 13.95 5.33 20.34
C ASN A 110 12.53 4.83 20.64
N SER A 111 11.52 5.23 19.85
CA SER A 111 10.14 4.74 20.02
C SER A 111 9.92 3.32 19.48
N TRP A 112 10.86 2.81 18.68
CA TRP A 112 10.86 1.46 18.10
C TRP A 112 11.52 0.41 19.00
N LEU A 113 12.24 0.84 20.05
CA LEU A 113 12.81 -0.08 21.04
C LEU A 113 11.71 -0.69 21.90
N ASP A 114 11.92 -1.93 22.33
CA ASP A 114 11.04 -2.69 23.23
C ASP A 114 9.58 -2.74 22.74
N ARG A 115 9.41 -2.89 21.41
CA ARG A 115 8.11 -3.09 20.76
C ARG A 115 8.00 -4.51 20.22
N ASP A 116 6.80 -5.05 20.35
CA ASP A 116 6.37 -6.25 19.66
C ASP A 116 6.18 -5.91 18.16
N LEU A 117 7.19 -6.23 17.35
CA LEU A 117 7.21 -5.88 15.93
C LEU A 117 6.77 -7.07 15.07
N GLY A 118 5.74 -6.86 14.27
CA GLY A 118 5.41 -7.70 13.12
C GLY A 118 6.20 -7.29 11.87
N VAL A 119 5.91 -7.95 10.74
CA VAL A 119 6.51 -7.63 9.43
C VAL A 119 5.42 -7.50 8.38
N SER A 120 5.50 -6.44 7.57
CA SER A 120 4.61 -6.29 6.42
C SER A 120 5.34 -5.70 5.22
N GLY A 121 4.81 -5.95 4.03
CA GLY A 121 5.39 -5.43 2.80
C GLY A 121 4.88 -6.14 1.57
N ARG A 122 5.73 -6.14 0.54
CA ARG A 122 5.49 -6.80 -0.73
C ARG A 122 6.67 -7.69 -1.05
N VAL A 123 6.39 -8.92 -1.48
CA VAL A 123 7.40 -9.90 -1.87
C VAL A 123 7.21 -10.22 -3.34
N ALA A 124 8.31 -10.22 -4.10
CA ALA A 124 8.34 -10.71 -5.47
C ALA A 124 8.68 -12.21 -5.44
N LEU A 125 7.78 -13.03 -5.97
CA LEU A 125 7.90 -14.47 -6.02
C LEU A 125 8.01 -14.93 -7.48
N ARG A 126 8.76 -16.01 -7.70
CA ARG A 126 8.72 -16.73 -8.97
C ARG A 126 7.56 -17.72 -8.91
N SER A 127 6.58 -17.55 -9.80
CA SER A 127 5.46 -18.47 -9.96
C SER A 127 5.77 -19.47 -11.07
N SER A 128 5.69 -20.76 -10.77
CA SER A 128 5.68 -21.83 -11.78
C SER A 128 4.23 -22.13 -12.16
N THR A 129 3.90 -22.02 -13.45
CA THR A 129 2.66 -22.58 -13.99
C THR A 129 2.81 -24.10 -14.12
N ASP A 130 1.74 -24.88 -13.95
CA ASP A 130 1.74 -26.37 -14.06
C ASP A 130 2.28 -26.87 -15.42
N SER A 131 2.34 -26.02 -16.43
CA SER A 131 2.89 -26.33 -17.76
C SER A 131 4.42 -26.16 -17.85
N GLY A 132 5.09 -25.54 -16.87
CA GLY A 132 6.55 -25.38 -16.85
C GLY A 132 7.14 -24.49 -17.95
N VAL A 133 6.32 -23.85 -18.78
CA VAL A 133 6.79 -23.08 -19.96
C VAL A 133 6.86 -21.57 -19.72
N ASP A 134 6.13 -21.02 -18.73
CA ASP A 134 6.19 -19.60 -18.41
C ASP A 134 6.47 -19.37 -16.92
N GLU A 135 7.73 -19.02 -16.61
CA GLU A 135 8.09 -18.46 -15.31
C GLU A 135 7.65 -17.01 -15.25
N GLN A 136 6.75 -16.68 -14.32
CA GLN A 136 6.30 -15.30 -14.11
C GLN A 136 6.73 -14.80 -12.73
N VAL A 137 7.13 -13.52 -12.66
CA VAL A 137 7.31 -12.83 -11.38
C VAL A 137 5.97 -12.28 -10.94
N VAL A 138 5.49 -12.74 -9.79
CA VAL A 138 4.26 -12.24 -9.16
C VAL A 138 4.61 -11.49 -7.89
N GLU A 139 3.82 -10.48 -7.57
CA GLU A 139 3.99 -9.72 -6.34
C GLU A 139 2.84 -10.03 -5.39
N VAL A 140 3.19 -10.40 -4.16
CA VAL A 140 2.22 -10.67 -3.10
C VAL A 140 2.42 -9.70 -1.95
N LEU A 141 1.33 -9.26 -1.34
CA LEU A 141 1.39 -8.53 -0.08
C LEU A 141 1.51 -9.54 1.06
N VAL A 142 2.42 -9.26 1.98
CA VAL A 142 2.66 -10.08 3.16
C VAL A 142 2.43 -9.23 4.40
N ARG A 143 1.77 -9.84 5.38
CA ARG A 143 1.51 -9.27 6.69
C ARG A 143 1.60 -10.39 7.71
N VAL A 144 2.48 -10.21 8.69
CA VAL A 144 2.65 -11.07 9.87
C VAL A 144 2.47 -10.16 11.06
N ASP A 145 1.36 -10.33 11.78
CA ASP A 145 1.00 -9.48 12.93
C ASP A 145 1.52 -10.05 14.25
N ASP A 146 1.81 -11.35 14.29
CA ASP A 146 2.49 -11.94 15.44
C ASP A 146 3.90 -11.36 15.55
N PRO A 147 4.38 -11.05 16.77
CA PRO A 147 5.74 -10.54 16.97
C PRO A 147 6.77 -11.59 16.53
N VAL A 148 7.77 -11.18 15.73
CA VAL A 148 8.77 -12.07 15.10
C VAL A 148 10.20 -11.89 15.63
#